data_AF-A0A1D9LF99-F1
#
_entry.id   AF-A0A1D9LF99-F1
#
_cell.length_a   1.000
_cell.length_b   1.000
_cell.length_c   1.000
_cell.angle_alpha   90.00
_cell.angle_beta   90.00
_cell.angle_gamma   90.00
#
_symmetry.space_group_name_H-M   'P 1'
#
loop_
_entity.id
_entity.type
_entity.pdbx_description
1 polymer ?
#
loop_
_entity_poly.entity_id
_entity_poly.type
_entity_poly.pdbx_seq_one_letter_code
_entity_poly.pdbx_strand_id
1 'polypeptide(L)'
;MRRFAAACLAFSALSCSQAQAFDLGSVLNSVNQAVDTVKSVGGAIGSNQTGDQSTTPRLRLSQPSPVASPLPAKLDEYRHSYKELDEQTVFLSRPNLNNDGSIRVVKSELLRGQVYKDLYEHPDTQSTMQVWAAYQSQLRQNGYALDFVCDKPCSNDPSLWQTAQNSSFIVYHKTDRYLVAHKDDTWVSVAVGEISSHPLSSVNVVIRQR
;
A
#
# COMPACT_ATOMS: atom_id res chain seq x y z
N MET A 1 0.07 46.28 63.03
CA MET A 1 -0.22 45.56 61.76
C MET A 1 -1.32 44.53 62.05
N ARG A 2 -2.58 44.82 61.65
CA ARG A 2 -3.42 44.01 60.72
C ARG A 2 -3.40 42.50 61.05
N ARG A 3 -4.38 41.93 61.79
CA ARG A 3 -5.82 41.60 61.53
C ARG A 3 -6.02 40.13 61.08
N PHE A 4 -6.74 39.34 61.92
CA PHE A 4 -7.72 38.23 61.68
C PHE A 4 -7.41 37.11 60.66
N ALA A 5 -7.94 35.89 60.65
CA ALA A 5 -8.63 34.95 61.55
C ALA A 5 -8.97 33.69 60.69
N ALA A 6 -9.10 32.52 61.33
CA ALA A 6 -9.99 31.38 61.06
C ALA A 6 -10.18 30.73 59.65
N ALA A 7 -9.96 29.40 59.63
CA ALA A 7 -10.79 28.28 59.11
C ALA A 7 -11.62 28.41 57.80
N CYS A 8 -11.50 27.39 56.92
CA CYS A 8 -12.61 26.51 56.48
C CYS A 8 -12.17 25.44 55.47
N LEU A 9 -12.75 24.23 55.62
CA LEU A 9 -12.80 23.14 54.64
C LEU A 9 -13.71 23.53 53.46
N ALA A 10 -13.38 23.13 52.21
CA ALA A 10 -14.35 22.58 51.24
C ALA A 10 -13.72 22.17 49.89
N PHE A 11 -14.31 21.10 49.35
CA PHE A 11 -14.16 20.38 48.08
C PHE A 11 -14.14 21.20 46.77
N SER A 12 -13.39 20.72 45.77
CA SER A 12 -13.79 20.50 44.34
C SER A 12 -12.55 20.00 43.54
N ALA A 13 -12.49 18.80 42.97
CA ALA A 13 -13.20 18.17 41.85
C ALA A 13 -12.46 18.32 40.48
N LEU A 14 -12.22 17.15 39.84
CA LEU A 14 -12.05 16.88 38.39
C LEU A 14 -10.74 17.39 37.74
N SER A 15 -9.98 16.57 37.00
CA SER A 15 -10.44 15.81 35.83
C SER A 15 -9.79 14.42 35.70
N CYS A 16 -10.64 13.39 35.75
CA CYS A 16 -10.33 12.08 35.20
C CYS A 16 -10.11 12.22 33.68
N SER A 17 -8.99 11.72 33.17
CA SER A 17 -8.88 11.33 31.78
C SER A 17 -9.89 10.20 31.55
N GLN A 18 -10.98 10.50 30.85
CA GLN A 18 -11.86 9.46 30.33
C GLN A 18 -11.04 8.63 29.35
N ALA A 19 -10.69 7.41 29.75
CA ALA A 19 -10.51 6.35 28.79
C ALA A 19 -11.86 6.22 28.09
N GLN A 20 -11.98 6.75 26.87
CA GLN A 20 -13.08 6.43 25.99
C GLN A 20 -12.95 4.94 25.71
N ALA A 21 -13.68 4.13 26.48
CA ALA A 21 -13.88 2.74 26.15
C ALA A 21 -14.49 2.72 24.75
N PHE A 22 -13.75 2.16 23.79
CA PHE A 22 -14.29 1.78 22.51
C PHE A 22 -15.44 0.81 22.78
N ASP A 23 -16.67 1.32 22.70
CA ASP A 23 -17.88 0.54 22.89
C ASP A 23 -18.10 -0.33 21.65
N LEU A 24 -17.51 -1.52 21.67
CA LEU A 24 -17.74 -2.56 20.67
C LEU A 24 -19.24 -2.92 20.54
N GLY A 25 -20.06 -2.69 21.57
CA GLY A 25 -21.51 -2.90 21.53
C GLY A 25 -22.23 -1.90 20.61
N SER A 26 -21.79 -0.64 20.59
CA SER A 26 -22.29 0.39 19.69
C SER A 26 -22.06 0.02 18.21
N VAL A 27 -20.87 -0.50 17.89
CA VAL A 27 -20.53 -0.95 16.53
C VAL A 27 -21.41 -2.13 16.11
N LEU A 28 -21.59 -3.12 16.98
CA LEU A 28 -22.44 -4.28 16.69
C LEU A 28 -23.92 -3.91 16.47
N ASN A 29 -24.44 -2.93 17.21
CA ASN A 29 -25.80 -2.45 17.02
C ASN A 29 -25.96 -1.68 15.69
N SER A 30 -24.96 -0.89 15.28
CA SER A 30 -24.97 -0.21 13.98
C SER A 30 -24.94 -1.20 12.80
N VAL A 31 -24.22 -2.31 12.95
CA VAL A 31 -24.16 -3.38 11.93
C VAL A 31 -25.49 -4.11 11.83
N ASN A 32 -26.14 -4.43 12.96
CA ASN A 32 -27.46 -5.05 12.96
C ASN A 32 -28.53 -4.13 12.32
N GLN A 33 -28.51 -2.83 12.63
CA GLN A 33 -29.42 -1.86 11.99
C GLN A 33 -29.18 -1.74 10.47
N ALA A 34 -27.92 -1.78 10.02
CA ALA A 34 -27.61 -1.79 8.60
C ALA A 34 -28.09 -3.08 7.91
N VAL A 35 -27.97 -4.23 8.57
CA VAL A 35 -28.45 -5.54 8.07
C VAL A 35 -29.98 -5.59 7.98
N ASP A 36 -30.70 -5.03 8.95
CA ASP A 36 -32.16 -5.01 8.95
C ASP A 36 -32.72 -4.05 7.88
N THR A 37 -32.01 -2.96 7.59
CA THR A 37 -32.36 -2.02 6.51
C THR A 37 -32.22 -2.66 5.12
N VAL A 38 -31.29 -3.61 4.94
CA VAL A 38 -31.13 -4.35 3.67
C VAL A 38 -32.20 -5.43 3.53
N LYS A 39 -32.63 -6.06 4.62
CA LYS A 39 -33.72 -7.06 4.59
C LYS A 39 -35.08 -6.46 4.22
N SER A 40 -35.35 -5.19 4.53
CA SER A 40 -36.65 -4.57 4.21
C SER A 40 -36.80 -4.09 2.77
N VAL A 41 -35.76 -4.20 1.92
CA VAL A 41 -35.78 -3.72 0.52
C VAL A 41 -35.76 -4.87 -0.50
N GLY A 42 -35.52 -6.12 -0.07
CA GLY A 42 -35.44 -7.30 -0.95
C GLY A 42 -36.76 -8.07 -1.09
N GLY A 43 -37.84 -7.39 -1.47
CA GLY A 43 -39.10 -8.04 -1.82
C GLY A 43 -39.16 -8.38 -3.32
N ALA A 44 -39.22 -9.68 -3.61
CA ALA A 44 -39.63 -10.34 -4.86
C ALA A 44 -38.54 -10.84 -5.83
N ILE A 45 -38.74 -12.11 -6.21
CA ILE A 45 -38.26 -12.88 -7.37
C ILE A 45 -37.14 -13.91 -7.09
N GLY A 46 -37.59 -15.12 -6.74
CA GLY A 46 -37.36 -16.33 -7.54
C GLY A 46 -35.97 -16.98 -7.62
N SER A 47 -35.89 -18.18 -7.05
CA SER A 47 -35.21 -19.40 -7.53
C SER A 47 -34.01 -19.95 -6.73
N ASN A 48 -34.10 -21.26 -6.52
CA ASN A 48 -33.23 -22.17 -5.76
C ASN A 48 -31.75 -22.12 -6.18
N GLN A 49 -30.83 -22.02 -5.22
CA GLN A 49 -29.62 -22.84 -5.18
C GLN A 49 -29.19 -23.13 -3.73
N THR A 50 -29.28 -24.40 -3.36
CA THR A 50 -28.67 -25.02 -2.19
C THR A 50 -27.19 -25.25 -2.48
N GLY A 51 -26.29 -24.74 -1.63
CA GLY A 51 -24.85 -25.02 -1.76
C GLY A 51 -23.98 -24.07 -0.95
N ASP A 52 -23.78 -24.43 0.32
CA ASP A 52 -22.67 -24.03 1.19
C ASP A 52 -22.22 -22.55 1.17
N GLN A 53 -23.06 -21.67 1.71
CA GLN A 53 -22.65 -20.32 2.08
C GLN A 53 -22.16 -20.31 3.53
N SER A 54 -20.92 -20.75 3.77
CA SER A 54 -20.11 -20.11 4.80
C SER A 54 -19.74 -18.71 4.29
N THR A 55 -20.72 -17.81 4.28
CA THR A 55 -20.53 -16.37 4.12
C THR A 55 -20.01 -15.83 5.45
N THR A 56 -18.85 -16.33 5.89
CA THR A 56 -18.03 -15.52 6.79
C THR A 56 -17.68 -14.28 5.96
N PRO A 57 -18.12 -13.06 6.34
CA PRO A 57 -17.75 -11.88 5.61
C PRO A 57 -16.23 -11.78 5.66
N ARG A 58 -15.55 -11.98 4.54
CA ARG A 58 -14.15 -11.56 4.45
C ARG A 58 -14.18 -10.05 4.59
N LEU A 59 -13.78 -9.55 5.75
CA LEU A 59 -13.40 -8.16 5.94
C LEU A 59 -12.36 -7.84 4.87
N ARG A 60 -12.76 -7.19 3.77
CA ARG A 60 -11.82 -6.62 2.80
C ARG A 60 -11.19 -5.40 3.48
N LEU A 61 -10.17 -5.68 4.28
CA LEU A 61 -9.33 -4.70 4.96
C LEU A 61 -8.29 -4.04 4.02
N SER A 62 -8.30 -4.37 2.73
CA SER A 62 -7.39 -3.80 1.74
C SER A 62 -7.82 -2.37 1.43
N GLN A 63 -7.14 -1.39 2.02
CA GLN A 63 -7.22 -0.02 1.52
C GLN A 63 -6.68 -0.02 0.08
N PRO A 64 -7.42 0.50 -0.91
CA PRO A 64 -6.92 0.57 -2.27
C PRO A 64 -5.71 1.50 -2.32
N SER A 65 -4.68 1.08 -3.05
CA SER A 65 -3.54 1.93 -3.34
C SER A 65 -3.95 3.14 -4.18
N PRO A 66 -3.38 4.32 -3.93
CA PRO A 66 -3.68 5.52 -4.72
C PRO A 66 -3.15 5.44 -6.16
N VAL A 67 -2.26 4.50 -6.46
CA VAL A 67 -1.74 4.26 -7.81
C VAL A 67 -1.93 2.80 -8.18
N ALA A 68 -2.88 2.55 -9.07
CA ALA A 68 -3.19 1.23 -9.59
C ALA A 68 -2.56 0.97 -10.97
N SER A 69 -2.67 -0.27 -11.48
CA SER A 69 -2.24 -0.60 -12.84
C SER A 69 -2.93 0.27 -13.90
N PRO A 70 -2.18 0.87 -14.84
CA PRO A 70 -2.73 1.68 -15.94
C PRO A 70 -3.38 0.83 -17.04
N LEU A 71 -3.14 -0.47 -17.05
CA LEU A 71 -3.70 -1.43 -18.00
C LEU A 71 -4.54 -2.48 -17.26
N PRO A 72 -5.49 -3.16 -17.94
CA PRO A 72 -6.22 -4.28 -17.36
C PRO A 72 -5.25 -5.31 -16.79
N ALA A 73 -5.31 -5.52 -15.48
CA ALA A 73 -4.47 -6.45 -14.74
C ALA A 73 -5.22 -6.90 -13.49
N LYS A 74 -4.90 -8.09 -13.01
CA LYS A 74 -5.47 -8.66 -11.80
C LYS A 74 -4.56 -8.35 -10.61
N LEU A 75 -5.09 -7.70 -9.59
CA LEU A 75 -4.38 -7.53 -8.32
C LEU A 75 -4.26 -8.89 -7.62
N ASP A 76 -3.05 -9.24 -7.18
CA ASP A 76 -2.84 -10.35 -6.26
C ASP A 76 -3.26 -9.94 -4.85
N GLU A 77 -4.46 -10.34 -4.44
CA GLU A 77 -5.02 -10.03 -3.12
C GLU A 77 -4.20 -10.60 -1.94
N TYR A 78 -3.39 -11.65 -2.16
CA TYR A 78 -2.53 -12.23 -1.13
C TYR A 78 -1.25 -11.42 -0.92
N ARG A 79 -0.74 -10.80 -1.99
CA ARG A 79 0.49 -10.01 -1.98
C ARG A 79 0.26 -8.50 -1.82
N HIS A 80 -0.99 -8.06 -1.97
CA HIS A 80 -1.40 -6.73 -1.57
C HIS A 80 -1.17 -6.52 -0.06
N SER A 81 -0.49 -5.43 0.30
CA SER A 81 -0.34 -5.03 1.69
C SER A 81 -0.46 -3.52 1.86
N TYR A 82 -1.12 -3.14 2.95
CA TYR A 82 -1.22 -1.77 3.43
C TYR A 82 -0.72 -1.70 4.87
N LYS A 83 0.08 -0.68 5.18
CA LYS A 83 0.46 -0.34 6.55
C LYS A 83 0.40 1.18 6.73
N GLU A 84 -0.27 1.62 7.79
CA GLU A 84 -0.43 3.04 8.13
C GLU A 84 0.90 3.75 8.40
N LEU A 85 1.84 3.03 9.03
CA LEU A 85 3.17 3.52 9.35
C LEU A 85 4.17 2.38 9.15
N ASP A 86 4.94 2.46 8.06
CA ASP A 86 6.07 1.57 7.79
C ASP A 86 7.20 2.37 7.12
N GLU A 87 8.35 1.72 6.96
CA GLU A 87 9.47 2.26 6.21
C GLU A 87 9.58 1.60 4.84
N GLN A 88 9.94 2.39 3.84
CA GLN A 88 10.22 1.89 2.51
C GLN A 88 11.43 2.63 1.94
N THR A 89 12.45 1.89 1.53
CA THR A 89 13.56 2.47 0.79
C THR A 89 13.25 2.46 -0.70
N VAL A 90 13.47 3.59 -1.36
CA VAL A 90 13.40 3.72 -2.82
C VAL A 90 14.80 3.95 -3.38
N PHE A 91 15.09 3.36 -4.54
CA PHE A 91 16.40 3.47 -5.17
C PHE A 91 16.39 4.50 -6.28
N LEU A 92 17.20 5.53 -6.15
CA LEU A 92 17.31 6.63 -7.12
C LEU A 92 18.54 6.47 -8.02
N SER A 93 19.12 5.27 -8.03
CA SER A 93 20.26 4.89 -8.83
C SER A 93 20.31 3.36 -8.94
N ARG A 94 21.07 2.86 -9.91
CA ARG A 94 21.28 1.42 -10.08
C ARG A 94 22.07 0.85 -8.88
N PRO A 95 21.68 -0.30 -8.32
CA PRO A 95 22.55 -1.06 -7.43
C PRO A 95 23.75 -1.57 -8.24
N ASN A 96 24.91 -1.67 -7.60
CA ASN A 96 26.13 -2.24 -8.18
C ASN A 96 26.70 -3.30 -7.23
N LEU A 97 27.15 -4.42 -7.80
CA LEU A 97 27.92 -5.43 -7.08
C LEU A 97 29.39 -4.99 -7.07
N ASN A 98 29.96 -4.80 -5.90
CA ASN A 98 31.37 -4.48 -5.73
C ASN A 98 32.23 -5.75 -5.77
N ASN A 99 33.54 -5.57 -5.97
CA ASN A 99 34.50 -6.69 -6.01
C ASN A 99 34.58 -7.49 -4.70
N ASP A 100 34.17 -6.91 -3.57
CA ASP A 100 34.10 -7.56 -2.26
C ASP A 100 32.79 -8.33 -2.02
N GLY A 101 31.91 -8.40 -3.03
CA GLY A 101 30.60 -9.05 -2.95
C GLY A 101 29.51 -8.20 -2.29
N SER A 102 29.82 -6.98 -1.83
CA SER A 102 28.82 -6.06 -1.30
C SER A 102 27.98 -5.41 -2.40
N ILE A 103 26.71 -5.15 -2.10
CA ILE A 103 25.81 -4.40 -3.00
C ILE A 103 25.76 -2.95 -2.55
N ARG A 104 26.04 -2.02 -3.46
CA ARG A 104 25.98 -0.58 -3.21
C ARG A 104 24.98 0.11 -4.11
N VAL A 105 24.08 0.90 -3.51
CA VAL A 105 23.21 1.85 -4.20
C VAL A 105 23.76 3.24 -3.93
N VAL A 106 24.12 3.99 -4.98
CA VAL A 106 24.79 5.30 -4.82
C VAL A 106 23.84 6.36 -4.27
N LYS A 107 22.59 6.32 -4.70
CA LYS A 107 21.51 7.23 -4.34
C LYS A 107 20.25 6.43 -4.01
N SER A 108 19.77 6.58 -2.79
CA SER A 108 18.53 6.00 -2.28
C SER A 108 17.89 6.97 -1.28
N GLU A 109 16.62 6.75 -0.97
CA GLU A 109 15.90 7.52 0.03
C GLU A 109 15.08 6.59 0.92
N LEU A 110 15.14 6.80 2.24
CA LEU A 110 14.30 6.11 3.21
C LEU A 110 13.03 6.95 3.45
N LEU A 111 11.89 6.38 3.11
CA LEU A 111 10.59 6.99 3.26
C LEU A 111 9.87 6.36 4.45
N ARG A 112 9.09 7.17 5.18
CA ARG A 112 8.29 6.74 6.33
C ARG A 112 6.89 7.30 6.22
N GLY A 113 5.87 6.47 6.45
CA GLY A 113 4.48 6.87 6.40
C GLY A 113 3.58 5.72 6.00
N GLN A 114 2.49 6.03 5.29
CA GLN A 114 1.58 5.02 4.77
C GLN A 114 2.23 4.30 3.61
N VAL A 115 2.36 2.98 3.69
CA VAL A 115 3.01 2.15 2.67
C VAL A 115 1.99 1.18 2.07
N TYR A 116 1.86 1.25 0.75
CA TYR A 116 1.10 0.32 -0.08
C TYR A 116 2.08 -0.51 -0.90
N LYS A 117 1.87 -1.83 -0.97
CA LYS A 117 2.60 -2.72 -1.86
C LYS A 117 1.61 -3.56 -2.63
N ASP A 118 1.62 -3.40 -3.95
CA ASP A 118 0.74 -4.10 -4.87
C ASP A 118 1.53 -4.95 -5.84
N LEU A 119 0.90 -6.03 -6.26
CA LEU A 119 1.35 -6.86 -7.35
C LEU A 119 0.22 -7.07 -8.34
N TYR A 120 0.48 -6.80 -9.61
CA TYR A 120 -0.46 -7.00 -10.69
C TYR A 120 0.03 -8.07 -11.67
N GLU A 121 -0.86 -9.03 -11.94
CA GLU A 121 -0.73 -10.02 -13.01
C GLU A 121 -1.41 -9.47 -14.28
N HIS A 122 -0.63 -9.29 -15.34
CA HIS A 122 -1.15 -8.81 -16.62
C HIS A 122 -1.50 -9.99 -17.54
N PRO A 123 -2.50 -9.85 -18.43
CA PRO A 123 -2.81 -10.87 -19.44
C PRO A 123 -1.65 -11.04 -20.43
N ASP A 124 -1.51 -12.23 -21.01
CA ASP A 124 -0.54 -12.59 -22.05
C ASP A 124 -0.61 -11.74 -23.32
N THR A 125 -1.79 -11.17 -23.60
CA THR A 125 -2.00 -10.21 -24.69
C THR A 125 -1.23 -8.89 -24.51
N GLN A 126 -0.72 -8.61 -23.30
CA GLN A 126 0.12 -7.44 -23.02
C GLN A 126 1.60 -7.85 -22.98
N SER A 127 2.47 -6.98 -23.48
CA SER A 127 3.93 -7.10 -23.32
C SER A 127 4.43 -6.26 -22.15
N THR A 128 5.57 -6.64 -21.57
CA THR A 128 6.24 -5.81 -20.54
C THR A 128 6.54 -4.40 -21.00
N MET A 129 6.84 -4.21 -22.28
CA MET A 129 7.11 -2.89 -22.84
C MET A 129 5.87 -2.01 -22.85
N GLN A 130 4.68 -2.58 -23.15
CA GLN A 130 3.41 -1.86 -23.08
C GLN A 130 3.08 -1.47 -21.63
N VAL A 131 3.21 -2.42 -20.70
CA VAL A 131 2.99 -2.16 -19.26
C VAL A 131 3.92 -1.06 -18.76
N TRP A 132 5.21 -1.14 -19.08
CA TRP A 132 6.21 -0.16 -18.70
C TRP A 132 5.93 1.25 -19.24
N ALA A 133 5.61 1.35 -20.54
CA ALA A 133 5.27 2.62 -21.17
C ALA A 133 3.99 3.23 -20.57
N ALA A 134 3.00 2.37 -20.26
CA ALA A 134 1.75 2.80 -19.65
C ALA A 134 1.95 3.41 -18.26
N TYR A 135 2.79 2.80 -17.40
CA TYR A 135 3.10 3.38 -16.07
C TYR A 135 3.80 4.73 -16.19
N GLN A 136 4.81 4.84 -17.05
CA GLN A 136 5.49 6.11 -17.26
C GLN A 136 4.53 7.19 -17.78
N SER A 137 3.62 6.84 -18.69
CA SER A 137 2.62 7.77 -19.22
C SER A 137 1.64 8.21 -18.15
N GLN A 138 1.06 7.25 -17.41
CA GLN A 138 0.08 7.53 -16.34
C GLN A 138 0.68 8.42 -15.25
N LEU A 139 1.90 8.12 -14.78
CA LEU A 139 2.56 8.90 -13.74
C LEU A 139 2.81 10.34 -14.20
N ARG A 140 3.34 10.54 -15.42
CA ARG A 140 3.54 11.89 -15.99
C ARG A 140 2.22 12.64 -16.15
N GLN A 141 1.18 11.99 -16.68
CA GLN A 141 -0.15 12.59 -16.84
C GLN A 141 -0.78 13.00 -15.50
N ASN A 142 -0.49 12.25 -14.43
CA ASN A 142 -0.97 12.55 -13.08
C ASN A 142 -0.11 13.59 -12.33
N GLY A 143 0.91 14.15 -13.00
CA GLY A 143 1.76 15.21 -12.46
C GLY A 143 2.93 14.73 -11.61
N TYR A 144 3.29 13.44 -11.68
CA TYR A 144 4.49 12.94 -11.02
C TYR A 144 5.75 13.30 -11.82
N ALA A 145 6.80 13.72 -11.10
CA ALA A 145 8.14 13.79 -11.64
C ALA A 145 8.78 12.40 -11.60
N LEU A 146 9.42 11.95 -12.68
CA LEU A 146 10.14 10.68 -12.69
C LEU A 146 11.59 10.91 -12.23
N ASP A 147 11.87 10.65 -10.96
CA ASP A 147 13.18 10.90 -10.34
C ASP A 147 14.26 9.92 -10.77
N PHE A 148 13.84 8.72 -11.12
CA PHE A 148 14.72 7.67 -11.62
C PHE A 148 13.96 6.78 -12.58
N VAL A 149 14.55 6.56 -13.76
CA VAL A 149 14.04 5.63 -14.77
C VAL A 149 15.20 4.78 -15.22
N CYS A 150 15.01 3.47 -15.13
CA CYS A 150 16.01 2.49 -15.47
C CYS A 150 15.42 1.47 -16.43
N ASP A 151 15.68 1.68 -17.72
CA ASP A 151 15.32 0.74 -18.77
C ASP A 151 16.23 -0.49 -18.79
N LYS A 152 15.74 -1.57 -19.42
CA LYS A 152 16.49 -2.82 -19.60
C LYS A 152 17.77 -2.60 -20.43
N PRO A 153 18.92 -3.19 -20.03
CA PRO A 153 19.16 -3.89 -18.77
C PRO A 153 19.41 -2.91 -17.62
N CYS A 154 18.62 -3.04 -16.54
CA CYS A 154 18.75 -2.20 -15.36
C CYS A 154 19.80 -2.70 -14.34
N SER A 155 20.37 -3.89 -14.57
CA SER A 155 21.51 -4.45 -13.87
C SER A 155 22.19 -5.49 -14.77
N ASN A 156 23.50 -5.68 -14.60
CA ASN A 156 24.25 -6.77 -15.24
C ASN A 156 24.09 -8.10 -14.49
N ASP A 157 23.61 -8.05 -13.25
CA ASP A 157 23.26 -9.22 -12.43
C ASP A 157 21.73 -9.21 -12.17
N PRO A 158 20.99 -10.24 -12.63
CA PRO A 158 19.53 -10.30 -12.50
C PRO A 158 19.04 -10.43 -11.05
N SER A 159 19.90 -10.86 -10.12
CA SER A 159 19.56 -11.00 -8.70
C SER A 159 19.79 -9.71 -7.90
N LEU A 160 20.54 -8.76 -8.46
CA LEU A 160 21.02 -7.59 -7.71
C LEU A 160 19.88 -6.74 -7.13
N TRP A 161 18.82 -6.55 -7.92
CA TRP A 161 17.62 -5.82 -7.47
C TRP A 161 16.83 -6.59 -6.43
N GLN A 162 16.81 -7.92 -6.51
CA GLN A 162 16.14 -8.78 -5.54
C GLN A 162 16.83 -8.71 -4.19
N THR A 163 18.16 -8.82 -4.20
CA THR A 163 18.98 -8.76 -2.99
C THR A 163 18.99 -7.36 -2.39
N ALA A 164 19.15 -6.32 -3.21
CA ALA A 164 19.21 -4.94 -2.73
C ALA A 164 17.90 -4.50 -2.06
N GLN A 165 16.75 -4.95 -2.55
CA GLN A 165 15.45 -4.52 -2.03
C GLN A 165 14.88 -5.43 -0.94
N ASN A 166 15.62 -6.48 -0.54
CA ASN A 166 15.38 -7.37 0.60
C ASN A 166 13.90 -7.46 1.03
N SER A 167 13.06 -8.12 0.21
CA SER A 167 11.61 -8.36 0.41
C SER A 167 10.64 -7.17 0.29
N SER A 168 11.13 -5.94 0.10
CA SER A 168 10.26 -4.77 -0.10
C SER A 168 9.61 -4.73 -1.48
N PHE A 169 10.17 -5.48 -2.42
CA PHE A 169 9.59 -5.77 -3.72
C PHE A 169 9.52 -7.28 -3.85
N ILE A 170 8.48 -7.76 -4.49
CA ILE A 170 8.52 -9.08 -5.09
C ILE A 170 9.31 -8.90 -6.38
N VAL A 171 10.63 -9.04 -6.25
CA VAL A 171 11.52 -9.03 -7.38
C VAL A 171 11.48 -10.40 -8.02
N TYR A 172 10.96 -10.44 -9.23
CA TYR A 172 11.00 -11.61 -10.07
C TYR A 172 12.37 -11.74 -10.72
N HIS A 173 12.77 -12.98 -11.00
CA HIS A 173 13.87 -13.26 -11.92
C HIS A 173 13.66 -12.38 -13.16
N LYS A 174 14.50 -11.36 -13.36
CA LYS A 174 14.45 -10.40 -14.49
C LYS A 174 13.42 -9.25 -14.35
N THR A 175 13.28 -8.58 -13.20
CA THR A 175 12.72 -7.21 -13.23
C THR A 175 13.70 -6.30 -13.98
N ASP A 176 13.48 -6.22 -15.29
CA ASP A 176 14.39 -5.57 -16.23
C ASP A 176 14.26 -4.05 -16.20
N ARG A 177 13.20 -3.54 -15.55
CA ARG A 177 12.82 -2.14 -15.57
C ARG A 177 12.36 -1.69 -14.18
N TYR A 178 12.87 -0.54 -13.77
CA TYR A 178 12.55 0.06 -12.48
C TYR A 178 12.45 1.57 -12.60
N LEU A 179 11.41 2.17 -12.02
CA LEU A 179 11.28 3.62 -11.90
C LEU A 179 10.91 4.02 -10.48
N VAL A 180 11.26 5.26 -10.16
CA VAL A 180 10.75 6.00 -9.01
C VAL A 180 10.21 7.32 -9.52
N ALA A 181 9.07 7.71 -8.98
CA ALA A 181 8.43 8.97 -9.26
C ALA A 181 7.86 9.58 -7.98
N HIS A 182 7.80 10.90 -7.89
CA HIS A 182 7.17 11.58 -6.77
C HIS A 182 6.25 12.71 -7.21
N LYS A 183 5.29 13.00 -6.35
CA LYS A 183 4.40 14.16 -6.41
C LYS A 183 4.02 14.53 -4.98
N ASP A 184 4.30 15.77 -4.60
CA ASP A 184 4.09 16.27 -3.24
C ASP A 184 4.74 15.31 -2.21
N ASP A 185 3.98 14.83 -1.23
CA ASP A 185 4.43 13.86 -0.23
C ASP A 185 4.27 12.38 -0.65
N THR A 186 3.89 12.13 -1.91
CA THR A 186 3.64 10.76 -2.43
C THR A 186 4.78 10.31 -3.33
N TRP A 187 5.31 9.13 -3.03
CA TRP A 187 6.37 8.47 -3.79
C TRP A 187 5.86 7.14 -4.33
N VAL A 188 6.15 6.88 -5.60
CA VAL A 188 5.76 5.66 -6.30
C VAL A 188 7.00 5.01 -6.86
N SER A 189 7.16 3.73 -6.62
CA SER A 189 8.22 2.93 -7.24
C SER A 189 7.62 1.72 -7.92
N VAL A 190 7.99 1.52 -9.18
CA VAL A 190 7.40 0.49 -10.05
C VAL A 190 8.50 -0.37 -10.61
N ALA A 191 8.34 -1.69 -10.47
CA ALA A 191 9.15 -2.69 -11.14
C ALA A 191 8.28 -3.48 -12.13
N VAL A 192 8.76 -3.68 -13.35
CA VAL A 192 8.06 -4.47 -14.39
C VAL A 192 8.97 -5.59 -14.88
N GLY A 193 8.43 -6.81 -14.97
CA GLY A 193 9.14 -8.02 -15.40
C GLY A 193 8.20 -9.08 -15.96
N GLU A 194 8.70 -10.31 -16.16
CA GLU A 194 7.93 -11.43 -16.74
C GLU A 194 8.13 -12.73 -15.96
N ILE A 195 7.05 -13.49 -15.77
CA ILE A 195 7.09 -14.90 -15.35
C ILE A 195 6.21 -15.71 -16.29
N SER A 196 6.71 -16.90 -16.70
CA SER A 196 5.94 -17.87 -17.48
C SER A 196 5.18 -17.23 -18.65
N SER A 197 5.85 -16.32 -19.35
CA SER A 197 5.34 -15.59 -20.53
C SER A 197 4.26 -14.51 -20.30
N HIS A 198 4.02 -14.10 -19.06
CA HIS A 198 3.08 -13.02 -18.74
C HIS A 198 3.78 -11.86 -18.02
N PRO A 199 3.46 -10.58 -18.34
CA PRO A 199 3.99 -9.45 -17.61
C PRO A 199 3.47 -9.38 -16.18
N LEU A 200 4.33 -8.91 -15.28
CA LEU A 200 4.01 -8.61 -13.90
C LEU A 200 4.48 -7.19 -13.59
N SER A 201 3.74 -6.49 -12.74
CA SER A 201 4.18 -5.22 -12.19
C SER A 201 4.03 -5.20 -10.67
N SER A 202 5.09 -4.78 -9.98
CA SER A 202 5.07 -4.49 -8.55
C SER A 202 5.06 -2.97 -8.38
N VAL A 203 4.08 -2.47 -7.64
CA VAL A 203 3.87 -1.04 -7.39
C VAL A 203 3.91 -0.81 -5.89
N ASN A 204 4.88 -0.02 -5.45
CA ASN A 204 4.97 0.41 -4.07
C ASN A 204 4.68 1.91 -4.01
N VAL A 205 3.73 2.30 -3.16
CA VAL A 205 3.40 3.70 -2.90
C VAL A 205 3.70 4.03 -1.46
N VAL A 206 4.33 5.18 -1.23
CA VAL A 206 4.54 5.73 0.10
C VAL A 206 3.96 7.13 0.16
N ILE A 207 3.03 7.37 1.09
CA ILE A 207 2.57 8.72 1.43
C ILE A 207 3.30 9.12 2.71
N ARG A 208 4.26 10.04 2.57
CA ARG A 208 5.09 10.50 3.68
C ARG A 208 4.24 11.24 4.70
N GLN A 209 4.37 10.87 5.97
CA GLN A 209 3.85 11.67 7.07
C GLN A 209 4.88 12.76 7.41
N ARG A 210 4.41 14.00 7.55
CA ARG A 210 5.24 15.16 7.94
C ARG A 210 5.39 15.25 9.45
#